data_AF-A0A951JF13-F1
#
_entry.id   AF-A0A951JF13-F1
#
_cell.length_a   1.000
_cell.length_b   1.000
_cell.length_c   1.000
_cell.angle_alpha   90.00
_cell.angle_beta   90.00
_cell.angle_gamma   90.00
#
_symmetry.space_group_name_H-M   'P 1'
#
loop_
_entity.id
_entity.type
_entity.pdbx_description
1 polymer ?
#
loop_
_entity_poly.entity_id
_entity_poly.type
_entity_poly.pdbx_seq_one_letter_code
_entity_poly.pdbx_strand_id
1 'polypeptide(L)'
;MGFERVATVEEVGQFAVRGGILDLFSFGSPDPVRIEMWGDEIASIRAFDILDQRSTGQASEVHVLPVDFRDQEEEGGATVSRSLLELLPAEAVLVALEDDAWDAELRRTWDQVVQFHDQLEAAGREPAPPSELFLEPGTARPILDLFPRLVVRQTGGGDVELATSPPPAIERDMDRLQALLRQGAAQDERTLILCDNEGQVHRLEEILAGERGRGSLPPGSQVGIGSVDAGFVLDDADPVLRVLTDHEVFRRSRRVRRGRRFRGA
;
A
#
# COMPACT_ATOMS: atom_id res chain seq x y z
N MET A 1 -2.81 -26.71 6.07
CA MET A 1 -1.94 -25.68 5.46
C MET A 1 -2.28 -25.41 3.99
N GLY A 2 -2.92 -26.33 3.25
CA GLY A 2 -3.52 -26.02 1.93
C GLY A 2 -2.53 -25.91 0.77
N PHE A 3 -1.29 -26.36 0.93
CA PHE A 3 -0.29 -26.28 -0.14
C PHE A 3 -0.44 -27.41 -1.17
N GLU A 4 -0.25 -27.08 -2.44
CA GLU A 4 -0.22 -28.04 -3.53
C GLU A 4 1.17 -28.65 -3.69
N ARG A 5 1.26 -29.99 -3.68
CA ARG A 5 2.52 -30.68 -3.94
C ARG A 5 2.76 -30.79 -5.44
N VAL A 6 3.85 -30.20 -5.91
CA VAL A 6 4.21 -30.15 -7.33
C VAL A 6 5.62 -30.72 -7.57
N ALA A 7 5.95 -30.95 -8.84
CA ALA A 7 7.29 -31.36 -9.23
C ALA A 7 8.29 -30.20 -9.12
N THR A 8 7.87 -28.99 -9.52
CA THR A 8 8.64 -27.73 -9.49
C THR A 8 7.72 -26.61 -9.04
N VAL A 9 8.22 -25.78 -8.12
CA VAL A 9 7.48 -24.65 -7.57
C VAL A 9 7.54 -23.49 -8.55
N GLU A 10 6.38 -23.04 -8.99
CA GLU A 10 6.21 -21.94 -9.95
C GLU A 10 5.25 -20.87 -9.40
N GLU A 11 4.31 -21.25 -8.53
CA GLU A 11 3.26 -20.37 -8.01
C GLU A 11 3.21 -20.37 -6.46
N VAL A 12 2.61 -19.31 -5.90
CA VAL A 12 2.37 -19.19 -4.46
C VAL A 12 1.41 -20.29 -4.01
N GLY A 13 1.68 -20.90 -2.86
CA GLY A 13 0.91 -22.02 -2.31
C GLY A 13 1.38 -23.39 -2.80
N GLN A 14 2.48 -23.46 -3.54
CA GLN A 14 3.07 -24.72 -3.99
C GLN A 14 4.29 -25.13 -3.15
N PHE A 15 4.53 -26.44 -3.07
CA PHE A 15 5.76 -27.00 -2.51
C PHE A 15 6.25 -28.22 -3.30
N ALA A 16 7.56 -28.45 -3.31
CA ALA A 16 8.19 -29.62 -3.90
C ALA A 16 9.20 -30.24 -2.93
N VAL A 17 9.19 -31.56 -2.79
CA VAL A 17 10.14 -32.30 -1.94
C VAL A 17 11.00 -33.20 -2.82
N ARG A 18 12.32 -33.02 -2.72
CA ARG A 18 13.32 -33.73 -3.53
C ARG A 18 14.48 -34.17 -2.64
N GLY A 19 14.38 -35.38 -2.07
CA GLY A 19 15.36 -35.88 -1.11
C GLY A 19 15.44 -34.97 0.13
N GLY A 20 16.63 -34.47 0.44
CA GLY A 20 16.85 -33.51 1.54
C GLY A 20 16.52 -32.06 1.17
N ILE A 21 15.77 -31.80 0.11
CA ILE A 21 15.43 -30.43 -0.31
C ILE A 21 13.92 -30.25 -0.29
N LEU A 22 13.46 -29.16 0.32
CA LEU A 22 12.09 -28.67 0.29
C LEU A 22 12.06 -27.29 -0.38
N ASP A 23 11.47 -27.21 -1.56
CA ASP A 23 11.14 -25.94 -2.21
C ASP A 23 9.72 -25.55 -1.81
N LEU A 24 9.51 -24.29 -1.44
CA LEU A 24 8.23 -23.80 -0.92
C LEU A 24 8.00 -22.35 -1.34
N PHE A 25 6.80 -22.04 -1.84
CA PHE A 25 6.37 -20.66 -2.05
C PHE A 25 5.21 -20.31 -1.11
N SER A 26 5.52 -19.76 0.05
CA SER A 26 4.50 -19.39 1.04
C SER A 26 3.72 -18.14 0.62
N PHE A 27 2.44 -18.08 1.01
CA PHE A 27 1.67 -16.85 0.95
C PHE A 27 2.35 -15.76 1.81
N GLY A 28 2.31 -14.51 1.34
CA GLY A 28 2.95 -13.36 1.98
C GLY A 28 4.48 -13.30 1.85
N SER A 29 5.14 -14.32 1.29
CA SER A 29 6.57 -14.28 1.02
C SER A 29 6.89 -13.59 -0.32
N PRO A 30 7.94 -12.76 -0.40
CA PRO A 30 8.30 -12.04 -1.62
C PRO A 30 8.78 -12.95 -2.75
N ASP A 31 9.49 -14.03 -2.40
CA ASP A 31 10.11 -15.00 -3.29
C ASP A 31 10.00 -16.41 -2.66
N PRO A 32 10.03 -17.51 -3.44
CA PRO A 32 10.04 -18.85 -2.90
C PRO A 32 11.38 -19.18 -2.24
N VAL A 33 11.35 -20.14 -1.31
CA VAL A 33 12.54 -20.60 -0.59
C VAL A 33 12.83 -22.07 -0.83
N ARG A 34 14.13 -22.37 -0.91
CA ARG A 34 14.69 -23.71 -0.88
C ARG A 34 15.28 -23.97 0.49
N ILE A 35 14.77 -24.99 1.16
CA ILE A 35 15.21 -25.45 2.46
C ILE A 35 16.02 -26.74 2.23
N GLU A 36 17.32 -26.68 2.50
CA GLU A 36 18.21 -27.83 2.45
C GLU A 36 18.28 -28.44 3.85
N MET A 37 17.99 -29.74 3.94
CA MET A 37 17.96 -30.53 5.17
C MET A 37 19.22 -31.40 5.27
N TRP A 38 19.74 -31.54 6.48
CA TRP A 38 20.77 -32.52 6.84
C TRP A 38 20.21 -33.44 7.93
N GLY A 39 19.72 -34.61 7.50
CA GLY A 39 18.94 -35.47 8.40
C GLY A 39 17.62 -34.80 8.78
N ASP A 40 17.45 -34.51 10.06
CA ASP A 40 16.30 -33.83 10.66
C ASP A 40 16.55 -32.34 10.94
N GLU A 41 17.74 -31.83 10.64
CA GLU A 41 18.10 -30.41 10.83
C GLU A 41 18.02 -29.63 9.52
N ILE A 42 17.62 -28.35 9.62
CA ILE A 42 17.71 -27.40 8.51
C ILE A 42 19.17 -26.97 8.38
N ALA A 43 19.81 -27.31 7.26
CA ALA A 43 21.18 -26.92 6.95
C ALA A 43 21.27 -25.52 6.33
N SER A 44 20.36 -25.17 5.42
CA SER A 44 20.29 -23.82 4.87
C SER A 44 18.91 -23.46 4.32
N ILE A 45 18.60 -22.16 4.29
CA ILE A 45 17.40 -21.60 3.64
C ILE A 45 17.87 -20.57 2.62
N ARG A 46 17.37 -20.68 1.39
CA ARG A 46 17.76 -19.78 0.29
C ARG A 46 16.57 -19.37 -0.54
N ALA A 47 16.44 -18.08 -0.82
CA ALA A 47 15.50 -17.61 -1.83
C ALA A 47 15.96 -18.05 -3.23
N PHE A 48 15.02 -18.28 -4.14
CA PHE A 48 15.32 -18.60 -5.54
C PHE A 48 14.32 -17.93 -6.50
N ASP A 49 14.70 -17.76 -7.77
CA ASP A 49 13.82 -17.23 -8.82
C ASP A 49 13.00 -18.36 -9.46
N ILE A 50 11.68 -18.17 -9.59
CA ILE A 50 10.78 -19.18 -10.14
C ILE A 50 11.06 -19.54 -11.61
N LEU A 51 11.64 -18.62 -12.39
CA LEU A 51 11.87 -18.80 -13.83
C LEU A 51 13.12 -19.63 -14.11
N ASP A 52 14.22 -19.34 -13.41
CA ASP A 52 15.50 -20.02 -13.65
C ASP A 52 15.86 -21.05 -12.56
N GLN A 53 15.11 -21.07 -11.45
CA GLN A 53 15.28 -21.98 -10.32
C GLN A 53 16.65 -21.84 -9.62
N ARG A 54 17.30 -20.68 -9.76
CA ARG A 54 18.61 -20.37 -9.18
C ARG A 54 18.44 -19.59 -7.89
N SER A 55 19.33 -19.86 -6.94
CA SER A 55 19.34 -19.15 -5.68
C SER A 55 19.69 -17.66 -5.88
N THR A 56 18.90 -16.78 -5.28
CA THR A 56 19.03 -15.32 -5.35
C THR A 56 19.59 -14.72 -4.06
N GLY A 57 19.49 -15.42 -2.94
CA GLY A 57 20.02 -14.97 -1.65
C GLY A 57 19.82 -16.01 -0.54
N GLN A 58 20.54 -15.82 0.58
CA GLN A 58 20.35 -16.62 1.79
C GLN A 58 19.30 -15.96 2.69
N ALA A 59 18.57 -16.78 3.44
CA ALA A 59 17.63 -16.35 4.48
C ALA A 59 17.95 -17.06 5.80
N SER A 60 17.76 -16.37 6.92
CA SER A 60 17.93 -16.95 8.26
C SER A 60 16.67 -17.67 8.74
N GLU A 61 15.50 -17.26 8.26
CA GLU A 61 14.20 -17.82 8.64
C GLU A 61 13.22 -17.71 7.46
N VAL A 62 12.13 -18.49 7.54
CA VAL A 62 10.98 -18.36 6.66
C VAL A 62 9.69 -18.55 7.46
N HIS A 63 8.70 -17.70 7.21
CA HIS A 63 7.36 -17.82 7.78
C HIS A 63 6.46 -18.54 6.77
N VAL A 64 5.88 -19.67 7.18
CA VAL A 64 4.97 -20.44 6.33
C VAL A 64 3.54 -20.16 6.77
N LEU A 65 2.84 -19.37 5.96
CA LEU A 65 1.44 -19.04 6.18
C LEU A 65 0.55 -20.07 5.48
N PRO A 66 -0.59 -20.46 6.07
CA PRO A 66 -1.54 -21.35 5.42
C PRO A 66 -2.14 -20.69 4.17
N VAL A 67 -2.35 -21.49 3.13
CA VAL A 67 -2.98 -21.07 1.87
C VAL A 67 -4.51 -21.11 1.98
N ASP A 68 -5.03 -22.08 2.75
CA ASP A 68 -6.44 -22.18 3.07
C ASP A 68 -6.63 -22.26 4.59
N PHE A 69 -7.57 -21.46 5.09
CA PHE A 69 -8.01 -21.40 6.48
C PHE A 69 -9.23 -22.29 6.74
N ARG A 70 -9.85 -22.84 5.69
CA ARG A 70 -11.10 -23.60 5.76
C ARG A 70 -10.89 -25.09 6.02
N ASP A 71 -9.75 -25.64 5.62
CA ASP A 71 -9.44 -27.08 5.68
C ASP A 71 -8.62 -27.48 6.91
N GLN A 72 -9.04 -27.06 8.10
CA GLN A 72 -8.62 -27.71 9.34
C GLN A 72 -9.85 -28.17 10.13
N GLU A 73 -10.60 -29.12 9.55
CA GLU A 73 -11.43 -30.04 10.33
C GLU A 73 -10.49 -30.98 11.11
N GLU A 74 -9.80 -30.46 12.13
CA GLU A 74 -9.48 -31.33 13.27
C GLU A 74 -10.81 -31.65 13.95
N GLU A 75 -11.07 -32.94 14.20
CA GLU A 75 -12.26 -33.43 14.90
C GLU A 75 -12.51 -32.61 16.19
N GLY A 76 -13.42 -31.63 16.13
CA GLY A 76 -13.89 -30.85 17.28
C GLY A 76 -13.47 -29.37 17.37
N GLY A 77 -12.68 -28.83 16.45
CA GLY A 77 -12.33 -27.40 16.44
C GLY A 77 -13.35 -26.54 15.68
N ALA A 78 -14.21 -25.79 16.37
CA ALA A 78 -15.09 -24.82 15.69
C ALA A 78 -14.27 -23.61 15.22
N THR A 79 -14.30 -23.31 13.90
CA THR A 79 -13.76 -22.06 13.37
C THR A 79 -14.56 -20.88 13.90
N VAL A 80 -13.89 -19.93 14.55
CA VAL A 80 -14.53 -18.72 15.07
C VAL A 80 -14.21 -17.55 14.15
N SER A 81 -15.23 -17.03 13.46
CA SER A 81 -15.12 -15.78 12.72
C SER A 81 -14.88 -14.63 13.70
N ARG A 82 -13.91 -13.77 13.38
CA ARG A 82 -13.53 -12.59 14.18
C ARG A 82 -13.51 -11.38 13.28
N SER A 83 -13.97 -10.25 13.80
CA SER A 83 -13.85 -8.99 13.07
C SER A 83 -12.39 -8.57 12.95
N LEU A 84 -12.04 -7.91 11.85
CA LEU A 84 -10.76 -7.21 11.73
C LEU A 84 -10.56 -6.21 12.87
N LEU A 85 -11.65 -5.58 13.34
CA LEU A 85 -11.61 -4.62 14.44
C LEU A 85 -11.21 -5.28 15.77
N GLU A 86 -11.48 -6.58 15.95
CA GLU A 86 -11.04 -7.33 17.15
C GLU A 86 -9.54 -7.65 17.11
N LEU A 87 -8.90 -7.56 15.93
CA LEU A 87 -7.46 -7.79 15.77
C LEU A 87 -6.63 -6.52 15.99
N LEU A 88 -7.27 -5.35 16.01
CA LEU A 88 -6.58 -4.08 16.22
C LEU A 88 -6.12 -3.96 17.68
N PRO A 89 -4.91 -3.42 17.94
CA PRO A 89 -4.47 -3.15 19.30
C PRO A 89 -5.37 -2.09 19.96
N ALA A 90 -5.46 -2.12 21.30
CA ALA A 90 -6.33 -1.22 22.05
C ALA A 90 -5.96 0.27 21.86
N GLU A 91 -4.69 0.58 21.60
CA GLU A 91 -4.22 1.93 21.30
C GLU A 91 -4.34 2.33 19.81
N ALA A 92 -4.94 1.50 18.96
CA ALA A 92 -5.11 1.83 17.55
C ALA A 92 -5.92 3.13 17.38
N VAL A 93 -5.40 4.05 16.57
CA VAL A 93 -6.12 5.27 16.16
C VAL A 93 -6.70 5.04 14.78
N LEU A 94 -8.02 5.17 14.65
CA LEU A 94 -8.68 5.07 13.36
C LEU A 94 -8.69 6.44 12.66
N VAL A 95 -8.31 6.47 11.39
CA VAL A 95 -8.32 7.68 10.57
C VAL A 95 -9.51 7.64 9.61
N ALA A 96 -10.45 8.57 9.77
CA ALA A 96 -11.57 8.78 8.84
C ALA A 96 -11.23 9.91 7.88
N LEU A 97 -11.54 9.75 6.59
CA LEU A 97 -11.23 10.74 5.55
C LEU A 97 -12.36 11.71 5.23
N GLU A 98 -13.47 11.65 5.97
CA GLU A 98 -14.57 12.62 5.99
C GLU A 98 -15.43 12.35 7.24
N ASP A 99 -16.33 13.27 7.57
CA ASP A 99 -17.32 13.07 8.62
C ASP A 99 -18.28 11.92 8.32
N ASP A 100 -18.50 11.07 9.34
CA ASP A 100 -19.48 9.97 9.35
C ASP A 100 -19.46 9.06 8.10
N ALA A 101 -18.33 9.03 7.38
CA ALA A 101 -18.19 8.31 6.12
C ALA A 101 -18.45 6.81 6.28
N TRP A 102 -18.18 6.27 7.47
CA TRP A 102 -18.30 4.85 7.74
C TRP A 102 -19.76 4.40 7.88
N ASP A 103 -20.66 5.18 8.47
CA ASP A 103 -22.04 4.71 8.69
C ASP A 103 -22.78 4.53 7.36
N ALA A 104 -22.64 5.52 6.46
CA ALA A 104 -23.22 5.44 5.14
C ALA A 104 -22.63 4.27 4.34
N GLU A 105 -21.30 4.09 4.40
CA GLU A 105 -20.62 3.03 3.67
C GLU A 105 -20.89 1.63 4.23
N LEU A 106 -20.98 1.49 5.56
CA LEU A 106 -21.37 0.24 6.24
C LEU A 106 -22.78 -0.18 5.84
N ARG A 107 -23.75 0.75 5.86
CA ARG A 107 -25.13 0.47 5.42
C ARG A 107 -25.18 0.10 3.95
N ARG A 108 -24.53 0.90 3.09
CA ARG A 108 -24.46 0.65 1.64
C ARG A 108 -23.89 -0.74 1.33
N THR A 109 -22.81 -1.10 2.01
CA THR A 109 -22.15 -2.41 1.85
C THR A 109 -23.05 -3.53 2.35
N TRP A 110 -23.68 -3.35 3.52
CA TRP A 110 -24.59 -4.34 4.08
C TRP A 110 -25.79 -4.62 3.16
N ASP A 111 -26.45 -3.57 2.66
CA ASP A 111 -27.56 -3.69 1.71
C ASP A 111 -27.14 -4.46 0.45
N GLN A 112 -25.92 -4.20 -0.05
CA GLN A 112 -25.36 -4.90 -1.20
C GLN A 112 -25.09 -6.39 -0.90
N VAL A 113 -24.57 -6.70 0.29
CA VAL A 113 -24.33 -8.10 0.71
C VAL A 113 -25.64 -8.86 0.82
N VAL A 114 -26.66 -8.30 1.46
CA VAL A 114 -28.00 -8.92 1.57
C VAL A 114 -28.59 -9.16 0.17
N GLN A 115 -28.49 -8.17 -0.71
CA GLN A 115 -28.96 -8.31 -2.09
C GLN A 115 -28.25 -9.46 -2.83
N PHE A 116 -26.92 -9.59 -2.69
CA PHE A 116 -26.19 -10.70 -3.31
C PHE A 116 -26.55 -12.05 -2.70
N HIS A 117 -26.75 -12.12 -1.38
CA HIS A 117 -27.22 -13.32 -0.71
C HIS A 117 -28.56 -13.79 -1.26
N ASP A 118 -29.55 -12.90 -1.34
CA ASP A 118 -30.89 -13.20 -1.86
C ASP A 118 -30.85 -13.70 -3.32
N GLN A 119 -29.94 -13.14 -4.13
CA GLN A 119 -29.72 -13.59 -5.52
C GLN A 119 -29.15 -15.02 -5.58
N LEU A 120 -28.24 -15.36 -4.69
CA LEU A 120 -27.66 -16.70 -4.60
C LEU A 120 -28.72 -17.72 -4.17
N GLU A 121 -29.51 -17.40 -3.15
CA GLU A 121 -30.64 -18.23 -2.71
C GLU A 121 -31.67 -18.43 -3.84
N ALA A 122 -32.05 -17.36 -4.53
CA ALA A 122 -32.98 -17.43 -5.67
C ALA A 122 -32.41 -18.28 -6.83
N ALA A 123 -31.09 -18.36 -6.96
CA ALA A 123 -30.40 -19.23 -7.92
C ALA A 123 -30.25 -20.69 -7.43
N GLY A 124 -30.85 -21.05 -6.30
CA GLY A 124 -30.79 -22.39 -5.70
C GLY A 124 -29.43 -22.72 -5.08
N ARG A 125 -28.66 -21.71 -4.69
CA ARG A 125 -27.45 -21.89 -3.87
C ARG A 125 -27.82 -21.81 -2.39
N GLU A 126 -26.96 -22.35 -1.53
CA GLU A 126 -27.09 -22.32 -0.08
C GLU A 126 -25.91 -21.51 0.51
N PRO A 127 -25.89 -20.17 0.34
CA PRO A 127 -24.84 -19.34 0.94
C PRO A 127 -24.95 -19.34 2.48
N ALA A 128 -23.83 -19.08 3.15
CA ALA A 128 -23.85 -18.79 4.58
C ALA A 128 -24.59 -17.45 4.84
N PRO A 129 -25.26 -17.30 6.00
CA PRO A 129 -25.91 -16.04 6.38
C PRO A 129 -24.94 -14.85 6.31
N PRO A 130 -25.38 -13.67 5.84
CA PRO A 130 -24.52 -12.48 5.75
C PRO A 130 -23.81 -12.11 7.05
N SER A 131 -24.47 -12.29 8.19
CA SER A 131 -23.95 -11.95 9.52
C SER A 131 -22.83 -12.87 10.01
N GLU A 132 -22.61 -14.03 9.38
CA GLU A 132 -21.46 -14.90 9.67
C GLU A 132 -20.16 -14.38 9.01
N LEU A 133 -20.30 -13.67 7.90
CA LEU A 133 -19.19 -13.19 7.07
C LEU A 133 -18.94 -11.69 7.19
N PHE A 134 -19.97 -10.92 7.50
CA PHE A 134 -19.92 -9.46 7.58
C PHE A 134 -20.50 -8.96 8.90
N LEU A 135 -19.92 -7.87 9.41
CA LEU A 135 -20.51 -7.18 10.56
C LEU A 135 -21.71 -6.33 10.11
N GLU A 136 -22.83 -6.55 10.79
CA GLU A 136 -24.01 -5.69 10.67
C GLU A 136 -23.68 -4.26 11.09
N PRO A 137 -24.22 -3.21 10.41
CA PRO A 137 -23.95 -1.82 10.76
C PRO A 137 -24.25 -1.47 12.23
N GLY A 138 -25.32 -2.06 12.80
CA GLY A 138 -25.69 -1.87 14.21
C GLY A 138 -24.69 -2.46 15.20
N THR A 139 -23.93 -3.47 14.79
CA THR A 139 -22.89 -4.14 15.59
C THR A 139 -21.52 -3.52 15.37
N ALA A 140 -21.22 -3.12 14.13
CA ALA A 140 -19.95 -2.50 13.76
C ALA A 140 -19.75 -1.15 14.44
N ARG A 141 -20.80 -0.32 14.51
CA ARG A 141 -20.68 1.06 15.03
C ARG A 141 -20.21 1.12 16.49
N PRO A 142 -20.81 0.38 17.44
CA PRO A 142 -20.32 0.36 18.83
C PRO A 142 -18.86 -0.08 18.96
N ILE A 143 -18.38 -0.99 18.11
CA ILE A 143 -16.99 -1.45 18.12
C ILE A 143 -16.05 -0.35 17.62
N LEU A 144 -16.44 0.36 16.55
CA LEU A 144 -15.67 1.49 16.02
C LEU A 144 -15.55 2.63 17.03
N ASP A 145 -16.60 2.87 17.82
CA ASP A 145 -16.62 3.90 18.86
C ASP A 145 -15.68 3.59 20.04
N LEU A 146 -15.13 2.36 20.14
CA LEU A 146 -14.11 2.01 21.14
C LEU A 146 -12.72 2.60 20.84
N PHE A 147 -12.46 2.99 19.60
CA PHE A 147 -11.14 3.46 19.17
C PHE A 147 -11.09 4.99 19.09
N PRO A 148 -9.97 5.62 19.51
CA PRO A 148 -9.71 7.02 19.21
C PRO A 148 -9.77 7.28 17.71
N ARG A 149 -10.32 8.43 17.32
CA ARG A 149 -10.55 8.77 15.92
C ARG A 149 -9.91 10.09 15.53
N LEU A 150 -9.13 10.07 14.46
CA LEU A 150 -8.70 11.25 13.73
C LEU A 150 -9.61 11.43 12.51
N VAL A 151 -10.27 12.57 12.38
CA VAL A 151 -11.07 12.87 11.19
C VAL A 151 -10.33 13.91 10.36
N VAL A 152 -9.96 13.53 9.14
CA VAL A 152 -9.40 14.41 8.14
C VAL A 152 -10.55 14.90 7.28
N ARG A 153 -10.69 16.22 7.18
CA ARG A 153 -11.72 16.89 6.37
C ARG A 153 -11.06 17.73 5.31
N GLN A 154 -11.68 17.85 4.14
CA GLN A 154 -11.24 18.82 3.13
C GLN A 154 -11.72 20.25 3.44
N THR A 155 -12.75 20.38 4.27
CA THR A 155 -13.28 21.69 4.72
C THR A 155 -12.74 22.05 6.10
N GLY A 156 -12.68 23.35 6.40
CA GLY A 156 -12.30 23.85 7.73
C GLY A 156 -13.28 23.46 8.84
N GLY A 157 -12.96 23.86 10.07
CA GLY A 157 -13.76 23.60 11.27
C GLY A 157 -13.27 22.42 12.13
N GLY A 158 -12.04 21.96 11.93
CA GLY A 158 -11.38 20.97 12.78
C GLY A 158 -10.63 21.58 13.96
N ASP A 159 -10.20 20.73 14.90
CA ASP A 159 -9.34 21.17 16.04
C ASP A 159 -7.96 21.64 15.58
N VAL A 160 -7.47 21.06 14.47
CA VAL A 160 -6.25 21.45 13.79
C VAL A 160 -6.60 21.71 12.34
N GLU A 161 -6.26 22.90 11.86
CA GLU A 161 -6.40 23.27 10.46
C GLU A 161 -5.01 23.34 9.84
N LEU A 162 -4.85 22.70 8.68
CA LEU A 162 -3.66 22.82 7.85
C LEU A 162 -3.97 23.81 6.74
N ALA A 163 -3.27 24.94 6.70
CA ALA A 163 -3.46 25.93 5.65
C ALA A 163 -2.85 25.42 4.35
N THR A 164 -3.63 24.65 3.58
CA THR A 164 -3.17 24.09 2.30
C THR A 164 -3.81 24.79 1.11
N SER A 165 -3.00 25.10 0.10
CA SER A 165 -3.47 25.63 -1.19
C SER A 165 -2.86 24.86 -2.37
N PRO A 166 -3.53 24.82 -3.54
CA PRO A 166 -2.95 24.21 -4.72
C PRO A 166 -1.73 25.02 -5.20
N PRO A 167 -0.66 24.36 -5.67
CA PRO A 167 0.51 25.08 -6.14
C PRO A 167 0.21 25.81 -7.46
N PRO A 168 1.00 26.85 -7.79
CA PRO A 168 0.88 27.52 -9.09
C PRO A 168 1.06 26.53 -10.25
N ALA A 169 0.15 26.55 -11.22
CA ALA A 169 0.24 25.70 -12.40
C ALA A 169 1.49 26.04 -13.23
N ILE A 170 2.36 25.07 -13.49
CA ILE A 170 3.58 25.27 -14.28
C ILE A 170 3.33 25.08 -15.78
N GLU A 171 2.43 24.18 -16.16
CA GLU A 171 1.99 23.98 -17.55
C GLU A 171 3.11 23.70 -18.58
N ARG A 172 4.18 22.99 -18.18
CA ARG A 172 5.39 22.74 -18.98
C ARG A 172 6.24 23.98 -19.28
N ASP A 173 5.98 25.09 -18.62
CA ASP A 173 6.78 26.31 -18.74
C ASP A 173 7.96 26.27 -17.74
N MET A 174 9.16 25.99 -18.27
CA MET A 174 10.37 25.90 -17.46
C MET A 174 10.84 27.25 -16.93
N ASP A 175 10.57 28.34 -17.64
CA ASP A 175 10.92 29.69 -17.18
C ASP A 175 10.04 30.05 -15.98
N ARG A 176 8.75 29.69 -16.03
CA ARG A 176 7.82 29.83 -14.91
C ARG A 176 8.25 29.01 -13.70
N LEU A 177 8.70 27.77 -13.89
CA LEU A 177 9.23 26.94 -12.81
C LEU A 177 10.50 27.55 -12.21
N GLN A 178 11.46 27.98 -13.03
CA GLN A 178 12.67 28.63 -12.53
C GLN A 178 12.37 29.93 -11.78
N ALA A 179 11.43 30.74 -12.26
CA ALA A 179 10.99 31.96 -11.58
C ALA A 179 10.38 31.63 -10.21
N LEU A 180 9.54 30.60 -10.13
CA LEU A 180 8.93 30.13 -8.88
C LEU A 180 9.98 29.68 -7.86
N LEU A 181 10.98 28.89 -8.29
CA LEU A 181 12.07 28.43 -7.40
C LEU A 181 12.94 29.59 -6.91
N ARG A 182 13.26 30.56 -7.78
CA ARG A 182 14.02 31.76 -7.39
C ARG A 182 13.23 32.66 -6.45
N GLN A 183 11.92 32.79 -6.66
CA GLN A 183 11.02 33.53 -5.77
C GLN A 183 10.98 32.87 -4.40
N GLY A 184 10.76 31.56 -4.33
CA GLY A 184 10.74 30.81 -3.07
C GLY A 184 12.06 30.97 -2.30
N ALA A 185 13.20 30.84 -2.99
CA ALA A 185 14.52 31.06 -2.39
C ALA A 185 14.70 32.47 -1.81
N ALA A 186 14.14 33.51 -2.46
CA ALA A 186 14.20 34.88 -1.98
C ALA A 186 13.26 35.13 -0.77
N GLN A 187 12.23 34.30 -0.60
CA GLN A 187 11.26 34.34 0.49
C GLN A 187 11.57 33.33 1.60
N ASP A 188 12.73 32.64 1.53
CA ASP A 188 13.14 31.55 2.42
C ASP A 188 12.15 30.37 2.47
N GLU A 189 11.38 30.15 1.40
CA GLU A 189 10.45 29.03 1.26
C GLU A 189 11.17 27.73 0.87
N ARG A 190 10.61 26.59 1.28
CA ARG A 190 11.06 25.27 0.84
C ARG A 190 10.23 24.80 -0.33
N THR A 191 10.88 24.39 -1.42
CA THR A 191 10.21 23.76 -2.56
C THR A 191 10.76 22.35 -2.78
N LEU A 192 9.89 21.34 -2.75
CA LEU A 192 10.21 19.95 -3.05
C LEU A 192 9.51 19.53 -4.35
N ILE A 193 10.27 19.08 -5.34
CA ILE A 193 9.73 18.52 -6.58
C ILE A 193 9.89 17.00 -6.57
N LEU A 194 8.77 16.28 -6.56
CA LEU A 194 8.72 14.83 -6.50
C LEU A 194 8.67 14.20 -7.89
N CYS A 195 9.53 13.21 -8.12
CA CYS A 195 9.65 12.42 -9.34
C CYS A 195 9.47 10.92 -9.06
N ASP A 196 9.01 10.14 -10.05
CA ASP A 196 8.78 8.70 -9.85
C ASP A 196 10.08 7.86 -9.79
N ASN A 197 11.18 8.31 -10.40
CA ASN A 197 12.46 7.58 -10.46
C ASN A 197 13.70 8.48 -10.56
N GLU A 198 14.88 7.91 -10.30
CA GLU A 198 16.18 8.58 -10.36
C GLU A 198 16.48 9.25 -11.71
N GLY A 199 16.11 8.60 -12.82
CA GLY A 199 16.34 9.15 -14.16
C GLY A 199 15.55 10.45 -14.41
N GLN A 200 14.34 10.57 -13.85
CA GLN A 200 13.56 11.81 -13.88
C GLN A 200 14.17 12.89 -12.99
N VAL A 201 14.65 12.53 -11.79
CA VAL A 201 15.35 13.46 -10.88
C VAL A 201 16.55 14.08 -11.58
N HIS A 202 17.47 13.26 -12.08
CA HIS A 202 18.67 13.74 -12.77
C HIS A 202 18.33 14.62 -13.97
N ARG A 203 17.36 14.20 -14.79
CA ARG A 203 16.94 14.99 -15.95
C ARG A 203 16.37 16.35 -15.54
N LEU A 204 15.58 16.42 -14.47
CA LEU A 204 14.98 17.67 -14.02
C LEU A 204 16.05 18.59 -13.42
N GLU A 205 16.97 18.05 -12.63
CA GLU A 205 18.11 18.80 -12.10
C GLU A 205 18.98 19.38 -13.22
N GLU A 206 19.29 18.59 -14.26
CA GLU A 206 20.02 19.06 -15.44
C GLU A 206 19.32 20.22 -16.14
N ILE A 207 18.00 20.12 -16.33
CA ILE A 207 17.20 21.19 -16.96
C ILE A 207 17.20 22.46 -16.09
N LEU A 208 17.05 22.31 -14.77
CA LEU A 208 16.98 23.44 -13.83
C LEU A 208 18.35 24.08 -13.54
N ALA A 209 19.44 23.32 -13.68
CA ALA A 209 20.82 23.80 -13.52
C ALA A 209 21.32 24.65 -14.72
N GLY A 210 20.56 24.71 -15.82
CA GLY A 210 20.84 25.52 -17.01
C GLY A 210 21.94 24.97 -17.94
N GLU A 211 22.16 25.65 -19.09
CA GLU A 211 22.99 25.21 -20.25
C GLU A 211 24.46 24.85 -19.97
N ARG A 212 24.95 24.94 -18.73
CA ARG A 212 26.34 24.61 -18.38
C ARG A 212 26.49 23.51 -17.32
N GLY A 213 25.40 22.90 -16.84
CA GLY A 213 25.47 21.79 -15.87
C GLY A 213 26.27 22.10 -14.60
N ARG A 214 26.36 23.39 -14.25
CA ARG A 214 27.16 23.93 -13.12
C ARG A 214 26.36 24.83 -12.19
N GLY A 215 25.07 25.05 -12.45
CA GLY A 215 24.18 25.74 -11.53
C GLY A 215 23.70 24.78 -10.44
N SER A 216 23.75 25.20 -9.18
CA SER A 216 22.97 24.54 -8.13
C SER A 216 21.51 24.98 -8.25
N LEU A 217 20.58 24.14 -7.80
CA LEU A 217 19.21 24.57 -7.56
C LEU A 217 19.20 25.82 -6.65
N PRO A 218 18.23 26.74 -6.80
CA PRO A 218 18.06 27.83 -5.85
C PRO A 218 17.99 27.30 -4.41
N PRO A 219 18.53 28.04 -3.41
CA PRO A 219 18.42 27.64 -2.01
C PRO A 219 16.97 27.31 -1.61
N GLY A 220 16.78 26.29 -0.77
CA GLY A 220 15.45 25.82 -0.36
C GLY A 220 14.74 24.94 -1.41
N SER A 221 15.28 24.81 -2.63
CA SER A 221 14.72 23.92 -3.67
C SER A 221 15.40 22.55 -3.68
N GLN A 222 14.60 21.48 -3.71
CA GLN A 222 15.07 20.09 -3.78
C GLN A 222 14.26 19.30 -4.80
N VAL A 223 14.90 18.38 -5.50
CA VAL A 223 14.25 17.37 -6.35
C VAL A 223 14.50 16.00 -5.72
N GLY A 224 13.47 15.18 -5.61
CA GLY A 224 13.55 13.90 -4.92
C GLY A 224 12.62 12.85 -5.49
N ILE A 225 12.80 11.61 -5.05
CA ILE A 225 11.93 10.50 -5.45
C ILE A 225 10.74 10.44 -4.49
N GLY A 226 9.54 10.48 -5.04
CA GLY A 226 8.30 10.38 -4.27
C GLY A 226 7.08 10.43 -5.17
N SER A 227 5.93 10.00 -4.66
CA SER A 227 4.68 10.00 -5.41
C SER A 227 3.53 10.44 -4.54
N VAL A 228 3.02 11.64 -4.80
CA VAL A 228 1.78 12.19 -4.23
C VAL A 228 0.81 12.45 -5.37
N ASP A 229 -0.50 12.38 -5.12
CA ASP A 229 -1.51 12.48 -6.19
C ASP A 229 -1.50 13.85 -6.90
N ALA A 230 -1.41 14.91 -6.10
CA ALA A 230 -1.26 16.30 -6.54
C ALA A 230 -0.28 17.04 -5.63
N GLY A 231 0.36 18.06 -6.16
CA GLY A 231 1.15 19.01 -5.38
C GLY A 231 0.26 19.87 -4.49
N PHE A 232 0.87 20.48 -3.48
CA PHE A 232 0.21 21.36 -2.52
C PHE A 232 1.22 22.36 -1.95
N VAL A 233 0.73 23.47 -1.43
CA VAL A 233 1.48 24.40 -0.60
C VAL A 233 0.92 24.30 0.81
N LEU A 234 1.79 24.23 1.81
CA LEU A 234 1.46 24.34 3.23
C LEU A 234 1.88 25.73 3.68
N ASP A 235 0.91 26.65 3.67
CA ASP A 235 1.09 28.10 3.85
C ASP A 235 1.41 28.50 5.30
N ASP A 236 1.05 27.66 6.26
CA ASP A 236 1.28 27.82 7.70
C ASP A 236 2.54 27.10 8.21
N ALA A 237 3.30 26.45 7.33
CA ALA A 237 4.59 25.88 7.67
C ALA A 237 5.64 26.98 7.89
N ASP A 238 6.60 26.73 8.77
CA ASP A 238 7.77 27.60 9.01
C ASP A 238 9.08 26.85 8.71
N PRO A 239 9.74 27.11 7.55
CA PRO A 239 9.29 27.98 6.46
C PRO A 239 8.18 27.33 5.60
N VAL A 240 7.47 28.15 4.81
CA VAL A 240 6.42 27.68 3.88
C VAL A 240 6.94 26.54 3.02
N LEU A 241 6.15 25.46 2.92
CA LEU A 241 6.51 24.27 2.16
C LEU A 241 5.65 24.17 0.90
N ARG A 242 6.30 24.14 -0.26
CA ARG A 242 5.68 23.87 -1.55
C ARG A 242 6.10 22.49 -2.06
N VAL A 243 5.15 21.63 -2.34
CA VAL A 243 5.36 20.34 -2.98
C VAL A 243 4.81 20.39 -4.40
N LEU A 244 5.68 20.13 -5.38
CA LEU A 244 5.34 19.99 -6.79
C LEU A 244 5.54 18.54 -7.22
N THR A 245 4.82 18.11 -8.26
CA THR A 245 4.97 16.78 -8.85
C THR A 245 5.44 16.88 -10.29
N ASP A 246 6.27 15.94 -10.74
CA ASP A 246 6.75 15.92 -12.12
C ASP A 246 5.60 15.74 -13.13
N HIS A 247 4.55 14.98 -12.78
CA HIS A 247 3.41 14.75 -13.66
C HIS A 247 2.57 16.01 -13.85
N GLU A 248 2.41 16.87 -12.84
CA GLU A 248 1.73 18.16 -13.00
C GLU A 248 2.60 19.19 -13.74
N VAL A 249 3.90 19.24 -13.42
CA VAL A 249 4.87 20.10 -14.11
C VAL A 249 4.89 19.79 -15.61
N PHE A 250 4.93 18.51 -15.99
CA PHE A 250 5.04 18.06 -17.37
C PHE A 250 3.71 17.65 -18.02
N ARG A 251 2.56 17.81 -17.35
CA ARG A 251 1.24 17.28 -17.79
C ARG A 251 1.36 15.84 -18.31
N ARG A 252 1.90 14.95 -17.51
CA ARG A 252 2.01 13.52 -17.82
C ARG A 252 0.94 12.76 -17.05
N SER A 253 0.55 11.60 -17.58
CA SER A 253 -0.27 10.66 -16.83
C SER A 253 0.50 10.21 -15.59
N ARG A 254 -0.12 10.30 -14.41
CA ARG A 254 0.44 9.77 -13.16
C ARG A 254 0.81 8.30 -13.34
N ARG A 255 2.05 7.92 -13.00
CA ARG A 255 2.44 6.53 -12.96
C ARG A 255 2.41 6.05 -11.51
N VAL A 256 1.26 5.51 -11.09
CA VAL A 256 1.16 4.86 -9.78
C VAL A 256 2.17 3.72 -9.75
N ARG A 257 3.17 3.79 -8.87
CA ARG A 257 4.11 2.70 -8.62
C ARG A 257 3.33 1.56 -7.98
N ARG A 258 2.75 0.70 -8.82
CA ARG A 258 2.13 -0.54 -8.34
C ARG A 258 3.25 -1.38 -7.73
N GLY A 259 3.13 -1.72 -6.46
CA GLY A 259 3.88 -2.83 -5.89
C GLY A 259 3.69 -4.08 -6.75
N ARG A 260 4.65 -5.02 -6.71
CA ARG A 260 4.50 -6.32 -7.37
C ARG A 260 3.14 -6.90 -6.97
N ARG A 261 2.20 -6.93 -7.93
CA ARG A 261 0.91 -7.59 -7.75
C ARG A 261 1.18 -9.09 -7.83
N PHE A 262 1.04 -9.78 -6.71
CA PHE A 262 0.86 -11.22 -6.74
C PHE A 262 -0.44 -11.50 -7.49
N ARG A 263 -0.36 -12.21 -8.62
CA ARG A 263 -1.52 -12.83 -9.25
C ARG A 263 -1.74 -14.13 -8.49
N GLY A 264 -2.73 -14.14 -7.61
CA GLY A 264 -2.98 -15.26 -6.71
C GLY A 264 -3.82 -14.83 -5.51
N ALA A 265 -4.93 -14.16 -5.78
CA ALA A 265 -6.04 -13.92 -4.86
C ALA A 265 -7.32 -13.91 -5.69
#